data_AF-A0A662IX18-F1
#
_entry.id   AF-A0A662IX18-F1
#
_cell.length_a   1.000
_cell.length_b   1.000
_cell.length_c   1.000
_cell.angle_alpha   90.00
_cell.angle_beta   90.00
_cell.angle_gamma   90.00
#
_symmetry.space_group_name_H-M   'P 1'
#
loop_
_entity.id
_entity.type
_entity.pdbx_description
1 polymer ?
#
loop_
_entity_poly.entity_id
_entity_poly.type
_entity_poly.pdbx_seq_one_letter_code
_entity_poly.pdbx_strand_id
1 'polypeptide(L)'
;MSGVEDLRAAILRVENLLERIRVEYYRDVAERMFYLESEILNLRREFRRLNEALETLASQLRPGRAEVTGLRDLTAPLSLEERPPRAPVSTTAMPTPVVAERPRPQRRRATRPVKPSVSERVELTREGVLKFLTTEANDTELGILRILYENPDYGSRGSTEIARAIGKVREHTARTLKKLCERGLLVREEGGIPFTYSLPREVAEALKVYLEGRRS
;
A
#
# COMPACT_ATOMS: atom_id res chain seq x y z
N MET A 1 4.40 -9.13 58.21
CA MET A 1 3.17 -9.35 57.40
C MET A 1 3.03 -8.36 56.23
N SER A 2 3.60 -7.13 56.28
CA SER A 2 3.39 -6.14 55.20
C SER A 2 3.99 -6.51 53.83
N GLY A 3 5.18 -7.14 53.78
CA GLY A 3 5.82 -7.47 52.49
C GLY A 3 5.02 -8.43 51.59
N VAL A 4 4.15 -9.27 52.18
CA VAL A 4 3.27 -10.16 51.42
C VAL A 4 2.07 -9.39 50.86
N GLU A 5 1.57 -8.39 51.57
CA GLU A 5 0.50 -7.51 51.12
C GLU A 5 0.99 -6.57 50.01
N ASP A 6 2.21 -6.04 50.15
CA ASP A 6 2.87 -5.23 49.12
C ASP A 6 3.10 -6.03 47.82
N LEU A 7 3.50 -7.29 47.94
CA LEU A 7 3.68 -8.19 46.81
C LEU A 7 2.33 -8.51 46.13
N ARG A 8 1.27 -8.77 46.91
CA ARG A 8 -0.09 -8.96 46.39
C ARG A 8 -0.59 -7.72 45.65
N ALA A 9 -0.37 -6.53 46.21
CA ALA A 9 -0.73 -5.27 45.56
C ALA A 9 0.07 -5.04 44.25
N ALA A 10 1.35 -5.42 44.22
CA ALA A 10 2.15 -5.36 43.00
C ALA A 10 1.66 -6.32 41.91
N ILE A 11 1.31 -7.54 42.27
CA ILE A 11 0.77 -8.54 41.33
C ILE A 11 -0.55 -8.03 40.72
N LEU A 12 -1.48 -7.52 41.55
CA LEU A 12 -2.74 -6.96 41.06
C LEU A 12 -2.53 -5.79 40.09
N ARG A 13 -1.53 -4.92 40.34
CA ARG A 13 -1.19 -3.83 39.41
C ARG A 13 -0.70 -4.36 38.06
N VAL A 14 0.16 -5.37 38.07
CA VAL A 14 0.68 -6.00 36.85
C VAL A 14 -0.44 -6.71 36.09
N GLU A 15 -1.32 -7.43 36.78
CA GLU A 15 -2.48 -8.10 36.16
C GLU A 15 -3.41 -7.09 35.49
N ASN A 16 -3.76 -5.99 36.17
CA ASN A 16 -4.58 -4.93 35.59
C ASN A 16 -3.89 -4.25 34.38
N LEU A 17 -2.57 -4.06 34.44
CA LEU A 17 -1.81 -3.51 33.32
C LEU A 17 -1.81 -4.48 32.13
N LEU A 18 -1.60 -5.78 32.37
CA LEU A 18 -1.64 -6.81 31.34
C LEU A 18 -3.02 -6.91 30.69
N GLU A 19 -4.08 -6.84 31.49
CA GLU A 19 -5.45 -6.89 30.98
C GLU A 19 -5.76 -5.66 30.13
N ARG A 20 -5.30 -4.47 30.56
CA ARG A 20 -5.43 -3.25 29.77
C ARG A 20 -4.68 -3.34 28.43
N ILE A 21 -3.41 -3.76 28.44
CA ILE A 21 -2.62 -3.92 27.22
C ILE A 21 -3.26 -4.96 26.29
N ARG A 22 -3.78 -6.05 26.85
CA ARG A 22 -4.48 -7.10 26.09
C ARG A 22 -5.73 -6.52 25.41
N VAL A 23 -6.56 -5.77 26.14
CA VAL A 23 -7.76 -5.13 25.58
C VAL A 23 -7.40 -4.13 24.49
N GLU A 24 -6.38 -3.30 24.72
CA GLU A 24 -5.87 -2.35 23.72
C GLU A 24 -5.36 -3.07 22.47
N TYR A 25 -4.62 -4.17 22.62
CA TYR A 25 -4.15 -4.98 21.50
C TYR A 25 -5.31 -5.60 20.70
N TYR A 26 -6.30 -6.19 21.37
CA TYR A 26 -7.46 -6.76 20.67
C TYR A 26 -8.28 -5.70 19.96
N ARG A 27 -8.43 -4.52 20.57
CA ARG A 27 -9.09 -3.38 19.94
C ARG A 27 -8.35 -2.93 18.68
N ASP A 28 -7.04 -2.74 18.76
CA ASP A 28 -6.20 -2.39 17.61
C ASP A 28 -6.30 -3.43 16.48
N VAL A 29 -6.29 -4.72 16.82
CA VAL A 29 -6.42 -5.81 15.85
C VAL A 29 -7.81 -5.82 15.22
N ALA A 30 -8.87 -5.63 16.02
CA ALA A 30 -10.24 -5.57 15.51
C ALA A 30 -10.41 -4.37 14.57
N GLU A 31 -9.95 -3.18 14.95
CA GLU A 31 -9.98 -1.98 14.12
C GLU A 31 -9.22 -2.20 12.79
N ARG A 32 -8.07 -2.89 12.83
CA ARG A 32 -7.32 -3.28 11.62
C ARG A 32 -8.09 -4.26 10.74
N MET A 33 -8.76 -5.24 11.34
CA MET A 33 -9.57 -6.22 10.60
C MET A 33 -10.75 -5.54 9.89
N PHE A 34 -11.53 -4.73 10.60
CA PHE A 34 -12.63 -3.96 10.01
C PHE A 34 -12.16 -3.07 8.86
N TYR A 35 -11.00 -2.43 9.02
CA TYR A 35 -10.44 -1.61 7.95
C TYR A 35 -10.07 -2.44 6.71
N LEU A 36 -9.34 -3.55 6.90
CA LEU A 36 -8.96 -4.44 5.79
C LEU A 36 -10.20 -4.99 5.06
N GLU A 37 -11.24 -5.35 5.80
CA GLU A 37 -12.52 -5.77 5.22
C GLU A 37 -13.15 -4.65 4.38
N SER A 38 -13.19 -3.43 4.91
CA SER A 38 -13.72 -2.27 4.18
C SER A 38 -12.94 -1.97 2.90
N GLU A 39 -11.60 -2.09 2.94
CA GLU A 39 -10.70 -1.87 1.82
C GLU A 39 -10.86 -2.96 0.76
N ILE A 40 -10.95 -4.23 1.16
CA ILE A 40 -11.23 -5.35 0.25
C ILE A 40 -12.59 -5.15 -0.44
N LEU A 41 -13.60 -4.66 0.28
CA LEU A 41 -14.91 -4.37 -0.31
C LEU A 41 -14.87 -3.18 -1.28
N ASN A 42 -14.05 -2.17 -1.02
CA ASN A 42 -13.82 -1.05 -1.94
C ASN A 42 -13.11 -1.55 -3.21
N LEU A 43 -11.97 -2.24 -3.07
CA LEU A 43 -11.22 -2.81 -4.19
C LEU A 43 -12.09 -3.73 -5.05
N ARG A 44 -12.94 -4.55 -4.45
CA ARG A 44 -13.89 -5.41 -5.21
C ARG A 44 -14.93 -4.58 -5.97
N ARG A 45 -15.38 -3.45 -5.44
CA ARG A 45 -16.30 -2.54 -6.15
C ARG A 45 -15.58 -1.83 -7.30
N GLU A 46 -14.38 -1.32 -7.07
CA GLU A 46 -13.56 -0.69 -8.11
C GLU A 46 -13.21 -1.67 -9.22
N PHE A 47 -12.78 -2.88 -8.88
CA PHE A 47 -12.49 -3.92 -9.88
C PHE A 47 -13.71 -4.23 -10.73
N ARG A 48 -14.91 -4.31 -10.14
CA ARG A 48 -16.16 -4.47 -10.91
C ARG A 48 -16.43 -3.29 -11.84
N ARG A 49 -16.31 -2.05 -11.35
CA ARG A 49 -16.49 -0.84 -12.18
C ARG A 49 -15.49 -0.78 -13.33
N LEU A 50 -14.22 -1.11 -13.07
CA LEU A 50 -13.19 -1.19 -14.10
C LEU A 50 -13.48 -2.28 -15.12
N ASN A 51 -13.95 -3.43 -14.67
CA ASN A 51 -14.31 -4.52 -15.56
C ASN A 51 -15.52 -4.16 -16.43
N GLU A 52 -16.53 -3.49 -15.87
CA GLU A 52 -17.66 -2.94 -16.62
C GLU A 52 -17.20 -1.90 -17.65
N ALA A 53 -16.33 -0.96 -17.26
CA ALA A 53 -15.77 0.03 -18.17
C ALA A 53 -14.91 -0.58 -19.28
N LEU A 54 -14.17 -1.66 -18.97
CA LEU A 54 -13.39 -2.40 -19.96
C LEU A 54 -14.32 -3.12 -20.94
N GLU A 55 -15.42 -3.69 -20.46
CA GLU A 55 -16.42 -4.35 -21.31
C GLU A 55 -17.16 -3.34 -22.22
N THR A 56 -17.47 -2.13 -21.72
CA THR A 56 -18.06 -1.07 -22.55
C THR A 56 -17.08 -0.58 -23.62
N LEU A 57 -15.80 -0.38 -23.29
CA LEU A 57 -14.78 -0.04 -24.27
C LEU A 57 -14.56 -1.16 -25.29
N ALA A 58 -14.51 -2.41 -24.84
CA ALA A 58 -14.34 -3.57 -25.71
C ALA A 58 -15.53 -3.74 -26.68
N SER A 59 -16.75 -3.48 -26.22
CA SER A 59 -17.94 -3.52 -27.09
C SER A 59 -17.99 -2.35 -28.08
N GLN A 60 -17.47 -1.17 -27.73
CA GLN A 60 -17.28 -0.03 -28.65
C GLN A 60 -16.19 -0.29 -29.71
N LEU A 61 -15.18 -1.10 -29.40
CA LEU A 61 -14.12 -1.49 -30.34
C LEU A 61 -14.52 -2.65 -31.27
N ARG A 62 -15.50 -3.48 -30.88
CA ARG A 62 -16.01 -4.59 -31.72
C ARG A 62 -16.57 -4.16 -33.09
N PRO A 63 -17.34 -3.06 -33.27
CA PRO A 63 -17.81 -2.66 -34.59
C PRO A 63 -16.66 -2.25 -35.53
N GLY A 64 -15.54 -1.73 -35.02
CA GLY A 64 -14.38 -1.30 -35.82
C GLY A 64 -13.48 -2.44 -36.32
N ARG A 65 -13.62 -3.66 -35.78
CA ARG A 65 -12.84 -4.82 -36.27
C ARG A 65 -13.53 -5.56 -37.42
N ALA A 66 -14.83 -5.35 -37.62
CA ALA A 66 -15.57 -6.00 -38.70
C ALA A 66 -15.10 -5.53 -40.09
N GLU A 67 -14.68 -4.27 -40.22
CA GLU A 67 -14.20 -3.71 -41.50
C GLU A 67 -12.75 -4.08 -41.84
N VAL A 68 -11.92 -4.45 -40.86
CA VAL A 68 -10.51 -4.86 -41.11
C VAL A 68 -10.39 -6.35 -41.47
N THR A 69 -11.49 -7.10 -41.42
CA THR A 69 -11.52 -8.52 -41.84
C THR A 69 -11.52 -8.69 -43.37
N GLY A 70 -11.61 -7.62 -44.16
CA GLY A 70 -11.46 -7.64 -45.62
C GLY A 70 -10.01 -7.78 -46.11
N LEU A 71 -9.02 -7.83 -45.22
CA LEU A 71 -7.60 -7.90 -45.55
C LEU A 71 -6.93 -9.17 -44.99
N ARG A 72 -7.65 -10.29 -44.94
CA ARG A 72 -7.10 -11.61 -44.53
C ARG A 72 -7.44 -12.76 -45.49
N ASP A 73 -7.85 -12.45 -46.72
CA ASP A 73 -8.16 -13.46 -47.75
C ASP A 73 -6.98 -13.82 -48.68
N LEU A 74 -5.74 -13.42 -48.37
CA LEU A 74 -4.54 -13.83 -49.12
C LEU A 74 -3.70 -14.92 -48.43
N THR A 75 -4.21 -15.52 -47.36
CA THR A 75 -3.58 -16.68 -46.73
C THR A 75 -4.56 -17.85 -46.64
N ALA A 76 -5.01 -18.32 -47.80
CA ALA A 76 -5.54 -19.68 -47.93
C ALA A 76 -4.37 -20.69 -47.97
N PRO A 77 -4.58 -21.91 -47.45
CA PRO A 77 -3.51 -22.80 -46.99
C PRO A 77 -2.94 -23.64 -48.14
N LEU A 78 -1.62 -23.83 -48.15
CA LEU A 78 -1.01 -24.91 -48.91
C LEU A 78 -1.05 -26.19 -48.07
N SER A 79 -1.82 -27.15 -48.56
CA SER A 79 -1.98 -28.52 -48.07
C SER A 79 -0.64 -29.24 -47.90
N LEU A 80 -0.52 -30.06 -46.85
CA LEU A 80 0.28 -31.29 -46.85
C LEU A 80 -0.19 -32.23 -45.73
N GLU A 81 -0.70 -33.37 -46.21
CA GLU A 81 -0.82 -34.71 -45.63
C GLU A 81 -1.51 -34.99 -44.29
N GLU A 82 -2.56 -35.82 -44.41
CA GLU A 82 -3.26 -36.52 -43.34
C GLU A 82 -2.47 -37.72 -42.75
N ARG A 83 -2.83 -38.05 -41.49
CA ARG A 83 -3.01 -39.42 -40.91
C ARG A 83 -1.92 -39.95 -39.94
N PRO A 84 -2.24 -40.74 -38.87
CA PRO A 84 -3.28 -40.67 -37.82
C PRO A 84 -2.69 -40.90 -36.38
N PRO A 85 -3.47 -41.10 -35.29
CA PRO A 85 -3.04 -40.90 -33.90
C PRO A 85 -2.58 -42.18 -33.18
N ARG A 86 -1.76 -42.03 -32.13
CA ARG A 86 -1.58 -43.05 -31.07
C ARG A 86 -1.77 -42.40 -29.70
N ALA A 87 -2.81 -42.85 -29.00
CA ALA A 87 -2.99 -42.66 -27.56
C ALA A 87 -2.38 -43.89 -26.81
N PRO A 88 -2.58 -44.03 -25.49
CA PRO A 88 -1.61 -43.72 -24.44
C PRO A 88 -1.05 -44.98 -23.76
N VAL A 89 0.06 -44.87 -23.05
CA VAL A 89 0.50 -45.91 -22.09
C VAL A 89 0.94 -45.27 -20.77
N SER A 90 0.06 -45.39 -19.78
CA SER A 90 0.39 -45.42 -18.36
C SER A 90 1.27 -46.64 -18.06
N THR A 91 2.25 -46.54 -17.16
CA THR A 91 2.58 -47.55 -16.12
C THR A 91 3.71 -47.02 -15.22
N THR A 92 3.33 -46.74 -13.96
CA THR A 92 4.00 -47.13 -12.70
C THR A 92 5.53 -47.06 -12.57
N ALA A 93 6.03 -46.26 -11.60
CA ALA A 93 6.69 -46.76 -10.39
C ALA A 93 7.50 -45.64 -9.68
N MET A 94 7.06 -45.28 -8.48
CA MET A 94 7.97 -44.79 -7.43
C MET A 94 8.74 -46.01 -6.88
N PRO A 95 9.99 -45.83 -6.42
CA PRO A 95 10.19 -45.77 -4.98
C PRO A 95 11.27 -44.76 -4.52
N THR A 96 10.92 -43.95 -3.52
CA THR A 96 11.84 -43.49 -2.45
C THR A 96 12.08 -44.64 -1.46
N PRO A 97 13.07 -44.65 -0.52
CA PRO A 97 13.74 -43.48 0.08
C PRO A 97 15.25 -43.65 0.42
N VAL A 98 16.05 -42.57 0.43
CA VAL A 98 17.22 -42.49 1.34
C VAL A 98 17.40 -41.04 1.81
N VAL A 99 17.40 -40.90 3.13
CA VAL A 99 17.66 -39.70 3.92
C VAL A 99 19.11 -39.24 3.75
N ALA A 100 19.32 -37.96 3.46
CA ALA A 100 20.60 -37.29 3.69
C ALA A 100 20.34 -35.84 4.09
N GLU A 101 20.49 -35.57 5.39
CA GLU A 101 20.48 -34.24 5.98
C GLU A 101 21.54 -33.35 5.32
N ARG A 102 21.13 -32.16 4.86
CA ARG A 102 22.06 -31.07 4.50
C ARG A 102 21.97 -29.97 5.56
N PRO A 103 23.11 -29.50 6.10
CA PRO A 103 23.13 -28.54 7.19
C PRO A 103 22.73 -27.14 6.70
N ARG A 104 22.06 -26.39 7.58
CA ARG A 104 21.74 -24.97 7.40
C ARG A 104 23.02 -24.14 7.25
N PRO A 105 23.23 -23.39 6.14
CA PRO A 105 24.22 -22.34 6.16
C PRO A 105 23.62 -21.10 6.84
N GLN A 106 24.33 -20.61 7.84
CA GLN A 106 24.08 -19.38 8.59
C GLN A 106 23.63 -18.23 7.66
N ARG A 107 22.54 -17.55 8.06
CA ARG A 107 22.15 -16.23 7.57
C ARG A 107 23.30 -15.25 7.87
N ARG A 108 24.28 -15.18 6.97
CA ARG A 108 25.16 -14.02 6.86
C ARG A 108 24.26 -12.83 6.55
N ARG A 109 24.24 -11.84 7.45
CA ARG A 109 23.71 -10.49 7.20
C ARG A 109 24.46 -9.95 5.98
N ALA A 110 23.88 -10.11 4.80
CA ALA A 110 24.29 -9.35 3.64
C ALA A 110 23.77 -7.93 3.84
N THR A 111 24.67 -7.00 4.13
CA THR A 111 24.46 -5.57 3.90
C THR A 111 24.12 -5.40 2.43
N ARG A 112 22.83 -5.28 2.13
CA ARG A 112 22.35 -5.06 0.77
C ARG A 112 22.75 -3.63 0.37
N PRO A 113 23.54 -3.43 -0.69
CA PRO A 113 23.88 -2.10 -1.13
C PRO A 113 22.60 -1.39 -1.56
N VAL A 114 22.42 -0.17 -1.03
CA VAL A 114 21.36 0.76 -1.39
C VAL A 114 21.49 1.03 -2.89
N LYS A 115 20.56 0.47 -3.67
CA LYS A 115 20.37 0.92 -5.06
C LYS A 115 19.66 2.28 -4.98
N PRO A 116 20.15 3.33 -5.64
CA PRO A 116 19.38 4.56 -5.77
C PRO A 116 18.21 4.25 -6.71
N SER A 117 17.04 4.00 -6.14
CA SER A 117 15.79 4.06 -6.89
C SER A 117 15.56 5.53 -7.20
N VAL A 118 15.91 5.94 -8.41
CA VAL A 118 15.54 7.23 -8.99
C VAL A 118 14.03 7.17 -9.24
N SER A 119 13.25 7.31 -8.17
CA SER A 119 11.87 7.76 -8.29
C SER A 119 11.99 9.27 -8.43
N GLU A 120 11.75 9.73 -9.65
CA GLU A 120 11.29 11.07 -10.02
C GLU A 120 11.08 11.97 -8.80
N ARG A 121 12.17 12.60 -8.36
CA ARG A 121 12.12 13.58 -7.28
C ARG A 121 11.31 14.72 -7.89
N VAL A 122 10.09 14.93 -7.40
CA VAL A 122 9.34 16.14 -7.74
C VAL A 122 10.32 17.27 -7.45
N GLU A 123 10.74 17.96 -8.50
CA GLU A 123 11.54 19.15 -8.33
C GLU A 123 10.76 20.00 -7.33
N LEU A 124 11.40 20.42 -6.23
CA LEU A 124 10.75 21.16 -5.15
C LEU A 124 10.13 22.51 -5.62
N THR A 125 10.15 22.79 -6.92
CA THR A 125 9.39 23.87 -7.54
C THR A 125 7.91 23.77 -7.22
N ARG A 126 7.38 24.90 -6.74
CA ARG A 126 5.97 25.12 -6.35
C ARG A 126 4.98 24.59 -7.40
N GLU A 127 5.33 24.73 -8.67
CA GLU A 127 4.53 24.28 -9.81
C GLU A 127 4.50 22.75 -9.96
N GLY A 128 5.60 22.06 -9.67
CA GLY A 128 5.67 20.60 -9.70
C GLY A 128 4.82 19.97 -8.60
N VAL A 129 4.88 20.56 -7.40
CA VAL A 129 4.01 20.17 -6.27
C VAL A 129 2.54 20.44 -6.58
N LEU A 130 2.23 21.59 -7.17
CA LEU A 130 0.84 21.95 -7.51
C LEU A 130 0.27 21.01 -8.58
N LYS A 131 1.03 20.69 -9.63
CA LYS A 131 0.63 19.71 -10.65
C LYS A 131 0.31 18.36 -10.00
N PHE A 132 1.22 17.86 -9.16
CA PHE A 132 1.00 16.61 -8.42
C PHE A 132 -0.30 16.63 -7.59
N LEU A 133 -0.55 17.71 -6.84
CA LEU A 133 -1.78 17.88 -6.06
C LEU A 133 -3.06 17.87 -6.92
N THR A 134 -2.97 18.33 -8.16
CA THR A 134 -4.11 18.39 -9.09
C THR A 134 -4.34 17.12 -9.90
N THR A 135 -3.30 16.40 -10.32
CA THR A 135 -3.42 15.25 -11.23
C THR A 135 -3.22 13.90 -10.57
N GLU A 136 -2.40 13.79 -9.52
CA GLU A 136 -1.91 12.48 -9.03
C GLU A 136 -2.08 12.25 -7.52
N ALA A 137 -2.41 13.30 -6.76
CA ALA A 137 -2.53 13.18 -5.32
C ALA A 137 -3.74 12.32 -4.93
N ASN A 138 -3.48 11.31 -4.10
CA ASN A 138 -4.53 10.44 -3.57
C ASN A 138 -5.32 11.18 -2.47
N ASP A 139 -6.60 10.86 -2.27
CA ASP A 139 -7.46 11.52 -1.26
C ASP A 139 -6.85 11.49 0.14
N THR A 140 -6.12 10.41 0.45
CA THR A 140 -5.44 10.25 1.74
C THR A 140 -4.17 11.11 1.83
N GLU A 141 -3.45 11.30 0.73
CA GLU A 141 -2.27 12.18 0.68
C GLU A 141 -2.69 13.64 0.87
N LEU A 142 -3.76 14.06 0.18
CA LEU A 142 -4.40 15.37 0.36
C LEU A 142 -4.89 15.58 1.80
N GLY A 143 -5.53 14.57 2.40
CA GLY A 143 -5.97 14.61 3.80
C GLY A 143 -4.82 14.82 4.78
N ILE A 144 -3.70 14.10 4.60
CA ILE A 144 -2.49 14.27 5.42
C ILE A 144 -1.96 15.71 5.30
N LEU A 145 -1.79 16.18 4.06
CA LEU A 145 -1.23 17.52 3.81
C LEU A 145 -2.15 18.61 4.37
N ARG A 146 -3.46 18.46 4.25
CA ARG A 146 -4.45 19.39 4.79
C ARG A 146 -4.38 19.51 6.31
N ILE A 147 -4.32 18.38 7.02
CA ILE A 147 -4.25 18.41 8.50
C ILE A 147 -2.92 18.97 8.97
N LEU A 148 -1.81 18.63 8.32
CA LEU A 148 -0.51 19.19 8.65
C LEU A 148 -0.42 20.69 8.36
N TYR A 149 -1.18 21.18 7.37
CA TYR A 149 -1.30 22.62 7.08
C TYR A 149 -2.21 23.35 8.07
N GLU A 150 -3.38 22.80 8.38
CA GLU A 150 -4.32 23.38 9.34
C GLU A 150 -3.78 23.34 10.77
N ASN A 151 -3.02 22.31 11.10
CA ASN A 151 -2.53 22.04 12.44
C ASN A 151 -1.11 21.42 12.38
N PRO A 152 -0.04 22.23 12.34
CA PRO A 152 1.34 21.74 12.27
C PRO A 152 1.74 20.89 13.48
N ASP A 153 1.04 21.00 14.61
CA ASP A 153 1.26 20.21 15.82
C ASP A 153 1.09 18.69 15.60
N TYR A 154 0.22 18.26 14.68
CA TYR A 154 0.07 16.84 14.36
C TYR A 154 1.34 16.25 13.74
N GLY A 155 2.17 17.08 13.11
CA GLY A 155 3.47 16.68 12.58
C GLY A 155 4.40 16.17 13.68
N SER A 156 4.35 16.77 14.87
CA SER A 156 5.18 16.41 16.03
C SER A 156 4.67 15.20 16.80
N ARG A 157 3.38 14.89 16.70
CA ARG A 157 2.74 13.80 17.43
C ARG A 157 2.77 12.46 16.68
N GLY A 158 3.30 12.47 15.46
CA GLY A 158 3.63 11.28 14.68
C GLY A 158 2.45 10.65 13.94
N SER A 159 2.71 9.50 13.32
CA SER A 159 1.80 8.85 12.37
C SER A 159 0.47 8.41 12.98
N THR A 160 0.42 8.12 14.27
CA THR A 160 -0.80 7.66 14.95
C THR A 160 -1.86 8.76 15.06
N GLU A 161 -1.46 9.98 15.38
CA GLU A 161 -2.41 11.08 15.52
C GLU A 161 -2.89 11.59 14.16
N ILE A 162 -1.99 11.68 13.18
CA ILE A 162 -2.35 12.01 11.79
C ILE A 162 -3.35 10.98 11.27
N ALA A 163 -3.17 9.69 11.57
CA ALA A 163 -4.09 8.64 11.17
C ALA A 163 -5.48 8.79 11.80
N ARG A 164 -5.55 9.11 13.10
CA ARG A 164 -6.82 9.39 13.80
C ARG A 164 -7.56 10.57 13.19
N ALA A 165 -6.84 11.65 12.87
CA ALA A 165 -7.44 12.86 12.32
C ALA A 165 -8.04 12.66 10.91
N ILE A 166 -7.47 11.77 10.10
CA ILE A 166 -7.97 11.44 8.74
C ILE A 166 -9.01 10.30 8.78
N GLY A 167 -9.18 9.64 9.93
CA GLY A 167 -10.01 8.43 10.04
C GLY A 167 -9.43 7.24 9.28
N LYS A 168 -8.09 7.14 9.20
CA LYS A 168 -7.36 6.02 8.57
C LYS A 168 -6.55 5.25 9.60
N VAL A 169 -6.11 4.06 9.24
CA VAL A 169 -5.28 3.22 10.12
C VAL A 169 -3.83 3.70 10.11
N ARG A 170 -3.18 3.65 11.28
CA ARG A 170 -1.77 4.08 11.49
C ARG A 170 -0.78 3.55 10.46
N GLU A 171 -0.95 2.31 10.01
CA GLU A 171 -0.03 1.70 9.05
C GLU A 171 -0.18 2.26 7.64
N HIS A 172 -1.42 2.48 7.19
CA HIS A 172 -1.66 3.10 5.88
C HIS A 172 -1.09 4.51 5.88
N THR A 173 -1.39 5.31 6.91
CA THR A 173 -0.84 6.65 7.08
C THR A 173 0.68 6.64 7.14
N ALA A 174 1.30 5.70 7.86
CA ALA A 174 2.76 5.58 7.91
C ALA A 174 3.38 5.26 6.53
N ARG A 175 2.74 4.40 5.73
CA ARG A 175 3.17 4.12 4.36
C ARG A 175 3.04 5.35 3.46
N THR A 176 1.93 6.07 3.59
CA THR A 176 1.68 7.28 2.80
C THR A 176 2.63 8.41 3.20
N LEU A 177 2.87 8.62 4.49
CA LEU A 177 3.88 9.56 5.01
C LEU A 177 5.27 9.22 4.47
N LYS A 178 5.64 7.93 4.43
CA LYS A 178 6.91 7.49 3.84
C LYS A 178 7.00 7.86 2.35
N LYS A 179 5.94 7.60 1.56
CA LYS A 179 5.88 7.98 0.13
C LYS A 179 5.99 9.48 -0.06
N LEU A 180 5.31 10.27 0.77
CA LEU A 180 5.36 11.74 0.72
C LEU A 180 6.78 12.26 1.05
N CYS A 181 7.47 11.62 1.98
CA CYS A 181 8.88 11.95 2.28
C CYS A 181 9.81 11.58 1.11
N GLU A 182 9.64 10.40 0.50
CA GLU A 182 10.42 9.96 -0.66
C GLU A 182 10.26 10.91 -1.86
N ARG A 183 9.06 11.48 -2.03
CA ARG A 183 8.75 12.47 -3.06
C ARG A 183 9.24 13.89 -2.74
N GLY A 184 9.73 14.15 -1.52
CA GLY A 184 10.17 15.47 -1.08
C GLY A 184 9.05 16.42 -0.64
N LEU A 185 7.82 15.91 -0.49
CA LEU A 185 6.65 16.69 -0.07
C LEU A 185 6.60 16.91 1.45
N LEU A 186 7.30 16.07 2.21
CA LEU A 186 7.43 16.18 3.66
C LEU A 186 8.88 15.97 4.06
N VAL A 187 9.33 16.73 5.06
CA VAL A 187 10.60 16.50 5.74
C VAL A 187 10.32 15.69 6.99
N ARG A 188 11.05 14.59 7.15
CA ARG A 188 11.01 13.79 8.37
C ARG A 188 12.25 14.07 9.20
N GLU A 189 12.06 14.53 10.42
CA GLU A 189 13.12 14.63 11.41
C GLU A 189 13.24 13.30 12.17
N GLU A 190 14.41 12.68 12.10
CA GLU A 190 14.72 11.43 12.79
C GLU A 190 15.28 11.66 14.20
N GLY A 191 15.17 12.89 14.73
CA GLY A 191 15.78 13.33 15.98
C GLY A 191 15.13 12.77 17.26
N GLY A 192 13.96 12.14 17.18
CA GLY A 192 13.27 11.60 18.35
C GLY A 192 12.09 10.70 18.00
N ILE A 193 11.66 9.90 18.98
CA ILE A 193 10.39 9.16 18.95
C ILE A 193 9.40 10.00 19.76
N PRO A 194 8.23 10.38 19.21
CA PRO A 194 7.74 10.08 17.86
C PRO A 194 8.39 10.91 16.74
N PHE A 195 8.46 10.33 15.54
CA PHE A 195 9.01 11.02 14.36
C PHE A 195 8.22 12.29 14.06
N THR A 196 8.95 13.39 13.85
CA THR A 196 8.37 14.68 13.50
C THR A 196 8.33 14.84 11.98
N TYR A 197 7.16 15.19 11.45
CA TYR A 197 6.95 15.50 10.05
C TYR A 197 6.71 17.00 9.89
N SER A 198 7.55 17.67 9.09
CA SER A 198 7.43 19.09 8.80
C SER A 198 7.06 19.29 7.34
N LEU A 199 6.15 20.24 7.10
CA LEU A 199 5.72 20.60 5.75
C LEU A 199 6.68 21.67 5.19
N PRO A 200 7.35 21.42 4.05
CA PRO A 200 8.18 22.42 3.40
C PRO A 200 7.33 23.64 3.02
N ARG A 201 7.96 24.83 3.06
CA ARG A 201 7.29 26.09 2.74
C ARG A 201 6.68 26.11 1.33
N GLU A 202 7.35 25.50 0.36
CA GLU A 202 6.87 25.41 -1.02
C GLU A 202 5.59 24.56 -1.15
N VAL A 203 5.50 23.49 -0.37
CA VAL A 203 4.32 22.60 -0.34
C VAL A 203 3.15 23.27 0.35
N ALA A 204 3.39 24.00 1.43
CA ALA A 204 2.36 24.76 2.13
C ALA A 204 1.77 25.87 1.24
N GLU A 205 2.62 26.57 0.49
CA GLU A 205 2.17 27.60 -0.46
C GLU A 205 1.39 27.00 -1.65
N ALA A 206 1.84 25.86 -2.21
CA ALA A 206 1.09 25.16 -3.25
C ALA A 206 -0.27 24.64 -2.75
N LEU A 207 -0.32 24.09 -1.54
CA LEU A 207 -1.55 23.61 -0.93
C LEU A 207 -2.54 24.75 -0.66
N LYS A 208 -2.05 25.94 -0.27
CA LYS A 208 -2.88 27.13 -0.09
C LYS A 208 -3.57 27.52 -1.41
N VAL A 209 -2.82 27.64 -2.50
CA VAL A 209 -3.37 27.97 -3.84
C VAL A 209 -4.39 26.92 -4.27
N TYR A 210 -4.10 25.64 -4.04
CA TYR A 210 -5.02 24.55 -4.34
C TYR A 210 -6.33 24.62 -3.54
N LEU A 211 -6.25 24.91 -2.23
CA LEU A 211 -7.43 25.03 -1.36
C LEU A 211 -8.26 26.27 -1.68
N GLU A 212 -7.63 27.39 -2.03
CA GLU A 212 -8.31 28.62 -2.45
C GLU A 212 -9.01 28.45 -3.80
N GLY A 213 -8.36 27.80 -4.77
CA GLY A 213 -8.94 27.51 -6.09
C GLY A 213 -10.12 26.55 -6.09
N ARG A 214 -10.33 25.80 -4.99
CA ARG A 214 -11.46 24.87 -4.83
C ARG A 214 -12.61 25.44 -3.99
N ARG A 215 -12.41 26.62 -3.37
CA ARG A 215 -13.45 27.35 -2.61
C ARG A 215 -14.14 28.45 -3.42
N SER A 216 -13.65 28.75 -4.63
CA SER A 216 -14.31 29.62 -5.62
C SER A 216 -15.10 28.76 -6.61
#